data_AF-A0A450RT35-F1
#
_entry.id   AF-A0A450RT35-F1
#
_cell.length_a   1.000
_cell.length_b   1.000
_cell.length_c   1.000
_cell.angle_alpha   90.00
_cell.angle_beta   90.00
_cell.angle_gamma   90.00
#
_symmetry.space_group_name_H-M   'P 1'
#
loop_
_entity.id
_entity.type
_entity.pdbx_description
1 polymer ?
#
loop_
_entity_poly.entity_id
_entity_poly.type
_entity_poly.pdbx_seq_one_letter_code
_entity_poly.pdbx_strand_id
1 'polypeptide(L)'
;MRVWGGGTWDIETLKLFIPEDLSDSQEIHLYDTDLYDLVILKGRDLVIDADVREADIFVDKRYKAGINRVSPRKERKTFEARERCILLFSLQQPNFEGTKLDAIVEWIDRRFKECEVFIGDCIHHHTLQMNLGIEEDTAKREAYRLAHEIAKQDPFRRATRCHFSIVFGSTLQDDPNYMPTRERLWDLKDANADFAQAVQGFAKAYVQRRDVDVTRYLPYSTNYLLDELALLACMSEKGNKVMIYPGGLEIFHQISDGKHPDAPPPLRESINVELKFHIRGGAQHK
;
A
#
# COMPACT_ATOMS: atom_id res chain seq x y z
N MET A 1 4.95 -44.43 16.24
CA MET A 1 4.25 -43.25 15.68
C MET A 1 3.15 -42.87 16.66
N ARG A 2 3.35 -41.86 17.51
CA ARG A 2 2.29 -41.35 18.39
C ARG A 2 1.60 -40.22 17.66
N VAL A 3 0.34 -40.40 17.30
CA VAL A 3 -0.51 -39.36 16.73
C VAL A 3 -1.03 -38.52 17.89
N TRP A 4 -0.63 -37.25 17.95
CA TRP A 4 -1.20 -36.28 18.88
C TRP A 4 -2.49 -35.72 18.26
N GLY A 5 -3.52 -35.59 19.09
CA GLY A 5 -4.91 -35.39 18.67
C GLY A 5 -5.18 -34.12 17.88
N GLY A 6 -6.14 -34.22 16.94
CA GLY A 6 -6.62 -33.11 16.15
C GLY A 6 -7.37 -32.08 17.01
N GLY A 7 -6.94 -30.83 16.89
CA GLY A 7 -7.65 -29.65 17.33
C GLY A 7 -7.47 -28.56 16.27
N THR A 8 -8.47 -27.71 16.10
CA THR A 8 -8.35 -26.44 15.37
C THR A 8 -7.53 -25.48 16.23
N TRP A 9 -6.36 -25.08 15.74
CA TRP A 9 -5.48 -24.11 16.40
C TRP A 9 -5.56 -22.78 15.67
N ASP A 10 -5.62 -21.69 16.42
CA ASP A 10 -5.48 -20.35 15.85
C ASP A 10 -4.00 -20.12 15.52
N ILE A 11 -3.70 -19.81 14.25
CA ILE A 11 -2.32 -19.75 13.72
C ILE A 11 -1.49 -18.63 14.38
N GLU A 12 -2.12 -17.69 15.07
CA GLU A 12 -1.42 -16.59 15.73
C GLU A 12 -0.55 -17.04 16.92
N THR A 13 -0.76 -18.25 17.47
CA THR A 13 0.11 -18.83 18.52
C THR A 13 0.14 -20.36 18.43
N LEU A 14 1.13 -20.91 17.73
CA LEU A 14 1.35 -22.36 17.70
C LEU A 14 2.43 -22.75 18.72
N LYS A 15 2.04 -23.42 19.81
CA LYS A 15 2.98 -23.95 20.80
C LYS A 15 3.56 -25.28 20.31
N LEU A 16 4.82 -25.28 19.88
CA LEU A 16 5.56 -26.50 19.54
C LEU A 16 6.39 -27.01 20.72
N PHE A 17 6.23 -28.30 21.04
CA PHE A 17 7.18 -29.03 21.88
C PHE A 17 8.29 -29.57 20.98
N ILE A 18 9.49 -29.01 21.12
CA ILE A 18 10.68 -29.43 20.37
C ILE A 18 11.44 -30.46 21.23
N PRO A 19 11.67 -31.69 20.76
CA PRO A 19 12.49 -32.68 21.46
C PRO A 19 13.93 -32.19 21.67
N GLU A 20 14.53 -32.51 22.82
CA GLU A 20 15.92 -32.12 23.16
C GLU A 20 16.98 -32.70 22.20
N ASP A 21 16.63 -33.69 21.39
CA ASP A 21 17.50 -34.46 20.50
C ASP A 21 17.31 -34.15 19.00
N LEU A 22 16.70 -33.02 18.66
CA LEU A 22 16.44 -32.66 17.26
C LEU A 22 17.77 -32.42 16.51
N SER A 23 18.09 -33.30 15.56
CA SER A 23 19.33 -33.17 14.77
C SER A 23 19.24 -32.03 13.75
N ASP A 24 20.39 -31.43 13.38
CA ASP A 24 20.48 -30.38 12.34
C ASP A 24 19.84 -30.75 10.99
N SER A 25 19.79 -32.05 10.70
CA SER A 25 19.25 -32.62 9.47
C SER A 25 17.76 -32.93 9.51
N GLN A 26 17.15 -32.85 10.70
CA GLN A 26 15.76 -33.19 10.91
C GLN A 26 14.87 -32.01 10.55
N GLU A 27 13.79 -32.29 9.84
CA GLU A 27 12.84 -31.29 9.37
C GLU A 27 11.58 -31.35 10.25
N ILE A 28 11.14 -30.20 10.74
CA ILE A 28 9.83 -30.01 11.36
C ILE A 28 8.91 -29.44 10.30
N HIS A 29 7.87 -30.19 9.96
CA HIS A 29 6.86 -29.81 8.99
C HIS A 29 5.60 -29.37 9.74
N LEU A 30 5.18 -28.13 9.53
CA LEU A 30 3.95 -27.58 10.09
C LEU A 30 2.89 -27.54 9.02
N TYR A 31 1.76 -28.20 9.29
CA TYR A 31 0.66 -28.32 8.34
C TYR A 31 -0.54 -27.47 8.76
N ASP A 32 -1.27 -26.92 7.79
CA ASP A 32 -2.65 -26.46 8.03
C ASP A 32 -3.60 -27.67 8.19
N THR A 33 -4.82 -27.42 8.63
CA THR A 33 -5.96 -28.34 8.70
C THR A 33 -6.19 -29.16 7.41
N ASP A 34 -5.83 -28.60 6.25
CA ASP A 34 -5.89 -29.27 4.95
C ASP A 34 -4.59 -30.02 4.55
N LEU A 35 -3.67 -30.24 5.50
CA LEU A 35 -2.40 -30.98 5.33
C LEU A 35 -1.44 -30.41 4.27
N TYR A 36 -1.50 -29.11 4.00
CA TYR A 36 -0.49 -28.41 3.21
C TYR A 36 0.68 -27.92 4.08
N ASP A 37 1.92 -28.13 3.62
CA ASP A 37 3.13 -27.62 4.28
C ASP A 37 3.10 -26.09 4.35
N LEU A 38 2.92 -25.59 5.57
CA LEU A 38 2.91 -24.17 5.90
C LEU A 38 4.34 -23.65 6.09
N VAL A 39 5.16 -24.41 6.84
CA VAL A 39 6.58 -24.11 7.10
C VAL A 39 7.37 -25.41 7.25
N ILE A 40 8.59 -25.44 6.71
CA ILE A 40 9.58 -26.47 6.98
C ILE A 40 10.75 -25.80 7.69
N LEU A 41 11.00 -26.21 8.94
CA LEU A 41 12.12 -25.75 9.76
C LEU A 41 13.17 -26.86 9.81
N LYS A 42 14.44 -26.57 9.50
CA LYS A 42 15.54 -27.51 9.79
C LYS A 42 16.04 -27.27 11.20
N GLY A 43 16.53 -28.32 11.87
CA GLY A 43 17.07 -28.19 13.24
C GLY A 43 18.10 -27.06 13.38
N ARG A 44 18.94 -26.86 12.36
CA ARG A 44 19.92 -25.76 12.30
C ARG A 44 19.33 -24.35 12.20
N ASP A 45 18.08 -24.22 11.75
CA ASP A 45 17.39 -22.94 11.60
C ASP A 45 16.77 -22.49 12.94
N LEU A 46 16.83 -23.34 13.96
CA LEU A 46 16.36 -23.09 15.32
C LEU A 46 17.56 -22.82 16.23
N VAL A 47 17.77 -21.56 16.62
CA VAL A 47 18.69 -21.22 17.72
C VAL A 47 17.89 -21.35 19.02
N ILE A 48 17.95 -22.53 19.62
CA ILE A 48 17.32 -22.80 20.91
C ILE A 48 18.39 -22.54 21.97
N ASP A 49 18.29 -21.43 22.70
CA ASP A 49 19.06 -21.26 23.92
C ASP A 49 18.61 -22.35 24.91
N ALA A 50 19.52 -22.93 25.69
CA ALA A 50 19.27 -24.16 26.46
C ALA A 50 18.13 -24.03 27.50
N ASP A 51 17.68 -22.80 27.76
CA ASP A 51 16.59 -22.46 28.67
C ASP A 51 15.24 -22.15 27.97
N VAL A 52 15.17 -22.19 26.63
CA VAL A 52 13.95 -21.86 25.86
C VAL A 52 13.09 -23.11 25.68
N ARG A 53 12.07 -23.26 26.54
CA ARG A 53 11.08 -24.35 26.48
C ARG A 53 9.86 -24.06 25.59
N GLU A 54 9.67 -22.81 25.17
CA GLU A 54 8.59 -22.35 24.29
C GLU A 54 9.17 -21.32 23.31
N ALA A 55 8.85 -21.45 22.02
CA ALA A 55 9.19 -20.47 20.99
C ALA A 55 7.95 -20.15 20.15
N ASP A 56 7.63 -18.86 20.01
CA ASP A 56 6.57 -18.40 19.13
C ASP A 56 7.06 -18.43 17.67
N ILE A 57 6.45 -19.28 16.85
CA ILE A 57 6.73 -19.35 15.41
C ILE A 57 5.68 -18.51 14.67
N PHE A 58 6.09 -17.35 14.18
CA PHE A 58 5.26 -16.52 13.33
C PHE A 58 5.39 -16.98 11.88
N VAL A 59 4.31 -17.55 11.33
CA VAL A 59 4.26 -17.89 9.91
C VAL A 59 3.68 -16.73 9.12
N ASP A 60 4.56 -15.91 8.58
CA ASP A 60 4.14 -14.73 7.84
C ASP A 60 3.52 -15.13 6.50
N LYS A 61 2.22 -14.84 6.31
CA LYS A 61 1.51 -15.15 5.06
C LYS A 61 2.21 -14.45 3.91
N ARG A 62 2.75 -15.20 2.95
CA ARG A 62 3.38 -14.61 1.76
C ARG A 62 2.32 -14.20 0.75
N TYR A 63 2.47 -13.00 0.19
CA TYR A 63 1.59 -12.49 -0.85
C TYR A 63 2.30 -12.41 -2.20
N LYS A 64 1.50 -12.43 -3.25
CA LYS A 64 1.90 -12.04 -4.61
C LYS A 64 0.95 -10.95 -5.09
N ALA A 65 1.49 -9.82 -5.50
CA ALA A 65 0.69 -8.78 -6.14
C ALA A 65 0.37 -9.16 -7.60
N GLY A 66 -0.83 -8.82 -8.04
CA GLY A 66 -1.31 -8.99 -9.40
C GLY A 66 -2.17 -7.80 -9.80
N ILE A 67 -2.36 -7.60 -11.10
CA ILE A 67 -3.18 -6.50 -11.61
C ILE A 67 -4.66 -6.83 -11.38
N ASN A 68 -5.38 -5.93 -10.72
CA ASN A 68 -6.83 -5.97 -10.63
C ASN A 68 -7.48 -5.22 -11.81
N ARG A 69 -7.09 -3.94 -11.98
CA ARG A 69 -7.66 -3.02 -12.99
C ARG A 69 -6.56 -2.12 -13.55
N VAL A 70 -6.72 -1.72 -14.82
CA VAL A 70 -5.95 -0.64 -15.44
C VAL A 70 -6.92 0.33 -16.10
N SER A 71 -6.78 1.62 -15.81
CA SER A 71 -7.53 2.71 -16.45
C SER A 71 -6.55 3.72 -17.06
N PRO A 72 -6.73 4.13 -18.33
CA PRO A 72 -7.79 3.67 -19.23
C PRO A 72 -7.57 2.21 -19.67
N ARG A 73 -8.67 1.47 -19.89
CA ARG A 73 -8.62 0.03 -20.24
C ARG A 73 -7.70 -0.29 -21.43
N LYS A 74 -7.60 0.63 -22.40
CA LYS A 74 -6.73 0.50 -23.58
C LYS A 74 -5.25 0.34 -23.23
N GLU A 75 -4.80 0.87 -22.08
CA GLU A 75 -3.40 0.81 -21.65
C GLU A 75 -3.04 -0.50 -20.94
N ARG A 76 -4.00 -1.39 -20.69
CA ARG A 76 -3.82 -2.64 -19.94
C ARG A 76 -2.66 -3.51 -20.45
N LYS A 77 -2.35 -3.42 -21.74
CA LYS A 77 -1.29 -4.21 -22.42
C LYS A 77 -0.01 -3.41 -22.67
N THR A 78 -0.01 -2.10 -22.46
CA THR A 78 1.05 -1.19 -22.92
C THR A 78 1.68 -0.37 -21.79
N PHE A 79 1.05 -0.29 -20.61
CA PHE A 79 1.57 0.52 -19.52
C PHE A 79 2.97 0.09 -19.07
N GLU A 80 3.29 -1.21 -19.11
CA GLU A 80 4.61 -1.77 -18.77
C GLU A 80 5.71 -1.41 -19.79
N ALA A 81 5.37 -0.87 -20.97
CA ALA A 81 6.36 -0.35 -21.91
C ALA A 81 6.99 0.98 -21.44
N ARG A 82 6.44 1.60 -20.40
CA ARG A 82 7.00 2.79 -19.76
C ARG A 82 8.04 2.37 -18.74
N GLU A 83 9.18 3.06 -18.74
CA GLU A 83 10.28 2.72 -17.83
C GLU A 83 10.04 3.18 -16.40
N ARG A 84 9.10 4.12 -16.20
CA ARG A 84 8.89 4.83 -14.94
C ARG A 84 7.46 4.65 -14.43
N CYS A 85 7.30 4.53 -13.12
CA CYS A 85 6.01 4.53 -12.44
C CYS A 85 6.03 5.34 -11.14
N ILE A 86 4.85 5.62 -10.60
CA ILE A 86 4.63 6.23 -9.29
C ILE A 86 3.92 5.21 -8.41
N LEU A 87 4.50 4.87 -7.25
CA LEU A 87 3.79 4.13 -6.22
C LEU A 87 3.14 5.12 -5.26
N LEU A 88 1.81 5.10 -5.19
CA LEU A 88 1.04 5.95 -4.28
C LEU A 88 1.10 5.35 -2.86
N PHE A 89 2.10 5.70 -2.06
CA PHE A 89 2.32 5.11 -0.75
C PHE A 89 1.48 5.81 0.32
N SER A 90 0.50 5.09 0.87
CA SER A 90 -0.41 5.63 1.88
C SER A 90 0.06 5.21 3.28
N LEU A 91 0.34 6.20 4.13
CA LEU A 91 0.84 5.98 5.48
C LEU A 91 -0.19 5.23 6.33
N GLN A 92 0.30 4.30 7.16
CA GLN A 92 -0.51 3.48 8.07
C GLN A 92 -1.60 2.66 7.36
N GLN A 93 -1.44 2.40 6.06
CA GLN A 93 -2.31 1.48 5.34
C GLN A 93 -1.71 0.06 5.39
N PRO A 94 -2.47 -0.95 5.89
CA PRO A 94 -1.97 -2.32 6.05
C PRO A 94 -1.48 -3.01 4.77
N ASN A 95 -1.80 -2.47 3.60
CA ASN A 95 -1.29 -2.98 2.32
C ASN A 95 0.17 -2.60 2.05
N PHE A 96 0.71 -1.62 2.79
CA PHE A 96 2.08 -1.14 2.68
C PHE A 96 2.95 -1.60 3.85
N GLU A 97 2.58 -2.71 4.49
CA GLU A 97 3.31 -3.31 5.60
C GLU A 97 3.71 -4.76 5.29
N GLY A 98 4.82 -5.20 5.90
CA GLY A 98 5.29 -6.58 5.87
C GLY A 98 5.32 -7.22 4.47
N THR A 99 4.82 -8.46 4.39
CA THR A 99 4.84 -9.29 3.18
C THR A 99 4.00 -8.74 2.02
N LYS A 100 3.04 -7.84 2.27
CA LYS A 100 2.30 -7.15 1.20
C LYS A 100 3.13 -6.07 0.55
N LEU A 101 3.89 -5.30 1.34
CA LEU A 101 4.85 -4.33 0.79
C LEU A 101 5.90 -5.05 -0.05
N ASP A 102 6.47 -6.15 0.46
CA ASP A 102 7.41 -6.98 -0.29
C ASP A 102 6.82 -7.44 -1.64
N ALA A 103 5.54 -7.84 -1.64
CA ALA A 103 4.85 -8.26 -2.86
C ALA A 103 4.63 -7.10 -3.87
N ILE A 104 4.39 -5.87 -3.40
CA ILE A 104 4.31 -4.68 -4.25
C ILE A 104 5.69 -4.40 -4.85
N VAL A 105 6.74 -4.36 -4.02
CA VAL A 105 8.11 -4.06 -4.44
C VAL A 105 8.59 -5.09 -5.46
N GLU A 106 8.40 -6.39 -5.21
CA GLU A 106 8.72 -7.47 -6.17
C GLU A 106 7.97 -7.30 -7.50
N TRP A 107 6.71 -6.85 -7.45
CA TRP A 107 5.90 -6.65 -8.64
C TRP A 107 6.39 -5.48 -9.50
N ILE A 108 6.76 -4.37 -8.86
CA ILE A 108 7.30 -3.16 -9.51
C ILE A 108 8.71 -3.43 -10.05
N ASP A 109 9.58 -4.03 -9.24
CA ASP A 109 10.98 -4.35 -9.57
C ASP A 109 11.11 -5.15 -10.87
N ARG A 110 10.14 -6.01 -11.15
CA ARG A 110 10.14 -6.84 -12.37
C ARG A 110 9.71 -6.10 -13.64
N ARG A 111 9.10 -4.91 -13.53
CA ARG A 111 8.37 -4.25 -14.62
C ARG A 111 8.90 -2.87 -15.00
N PHE A 112 9.43 -2.13 -14.03
CA PHE A 112 9.88 -0.76 -14.24
C PHE A 112 11.38 -0.64 -13.98
N LYS A 113 11.99 0.39 -14.56
CA LYS A 113 13.39 0.76 -14.30
C LYS A 113 13.51 1.76 -13.16
N GLU A 114 12.51 2.65 -13.00
CA GLU A 114 12.47 3.64 -11.93
C GLU A 114 11.06 3.73 -11.34
N CYS A 115 10.99 3.89 -10.02
CA CYS A 115 9.73 4.08 -9.30
C CYS A 115 9.88 5.23 -8.32
N GLU A 116 9.07 6.27 -8.51
CA GLU A 116 8.90 7.34 -7.53
C GLU A 116 7.84 6.91 -6.52
N VAL A 117 8.22 6.80 -5.25
CA VAL A 117 7.33 6.49 -4.15
C VAL A 117 6.78 7.81 -3.60
N PHE A 118 5.56 8.13 -3.97
CA PHE A 118 4.87 9.31 -3.46
C PHE A 118 4.37 9.04 -2.04
N ILE A 119 4.84 9.84 -1.07
CA ILE A 119 4.35 9.83 0.30
C ILE A 119 3.71 11.19 0.60
N GLY A 120 2.39 11.20 0.79
CA GLY A 120 1.61 12.40 1.14
C GLY A 120 1.80 12.88 2.59
N ASP A 121 3.04 13.15 3.00
CA ASP A 121 3.42 13.59 4.36
C ASP A 121 2.74 14.90 4.77
N CYS A 122 2.50 15.81 3.82
CA CYS A 122 1.79 17.06 4.07
C CYS A 122 0.26 16.93 4.12
N ILE A 123 -0.32 15.87 3.55
CA ILE A 123 -1.79 15.69 3.46
C ILE A 123 -2.32 14.63 4.43
N HIS A 124 -1.46 13.73 4.94
CA HIS A 124 -1.86 12.68 5.87
C HIS A 124 -2.34 13.21 7.23
N HIS A 125 -2.04 14.48 7.55
CA HIS A 125 -2.56 15.14 8.76
C HIS A 125 -4.10 15.12 8.81
N HIS A 126 -4.80 15.24 7.67
CA HIS A 126 -6.26 15.10 7.63
C HIS A 126 -6.72 13.74 8.15
N THR A 127 -6.02 12.67 7.79
CA THR A 127 -6.30 11.31 8.30
C THR A 127 -6.10 11.22 9.81
N LEU A 128 -5.03 11.82 10.32
CA LEU A 128 -4.73 11.82 11.76
C LEU A 128 -5.75 12.63 12.57
N GLN A 129 -6.18 13.79 12.06
CA GLN A 129 -7.25 14.58 12.69
C GLN A 129 -8.58 13.81 12.73
N MET A 130 -8.91 13.09 11.66
CA MET A 130 -10.11 12.24 11.62
C MET A 130 -10.03 11.08 12.61
N ASN A 131 -8.91 10.36 12.64
CA ASN A 131 -8.75 9.14 13.43
C ASN A 131 -8.55 9.40 14.92
N LEU A 132 -7.81 10.46 15.26
CA LEU A 132 -7.33 10.72 16.63
C LEU A 132 -7.98 11.94 17.27
N GLY A 133 -8.73 12.74 16.51
CA GLY A 133 -9.36 13.97 17.01
C GLY A 133 -8.35 15.01 17.51
N ILE A 134 -7.12 14.97 17.02
CA ILE A 134 -6.03 15.87 17.43
C ILE A 134 -6.02 17.18 16.61
N GLU A 135 -5.40 18.21 17.18
CA GLU A 135 -5.23 19.52 16.54
C GLU A 135 -4.36 19.45 15.28
N GLU A 136 -4.63 20.35 14.32
CA GLU A 136 -4.02 20.35 12.99
C GLU A 136 -2.49 20.41 13.01
N ASP A 137 -1.90 21.32 13.78
CA ASP A 137 -0.44 21.46 13.86
C ASP A 137 0.24 20.21 14.43
N THR A 138 -0.42 19.55 15.39
CA THR A 138 0.05 18.28 15.96
C THR A 138 -0.05 17.17 14.91
N ALA A 139 -1.16 17.11 14.18
CA ALA A 139 -1.34 16.16 13.09
C ALA A 139 -0.32 16.35 11.96
N LYS A 140 0.00 17.60 11.58
CA LYS A 140 1.01 17.91 10.56
C LYS A 140 2.40 17.44 10.98
N ARG A 141 2.82 17.76 12.22
CA ARG A 141 4.10 17.28 12.76
C ARG A 141 4.18 15.76 12.77
N GLU A 142 3.10 15.09 13.16
CA GLU A 142 3.06 13.64 13.24
C GLU A 142 3.05 12.98 11.85
N ALA A 143 2.30 13.51 10.89
CA ALA A 143 2.30 13.04 9.51
C ALA A 143 3.71 13.15 8.88
N TYR A 144 4.38 14.28 9.08
CA TYR A 144 5.77 14.47 8.66
C TYR A 144 6.72 13.46 9.31
N ARG A 145 6.60 13.27 10.63
CA ARG A 145 7.43 12.31 11.38
C ARG A 145 7.25 10.89 10.86
N LEU A 146 6.00 10.42 10.70
CA LEU A 146 5.67 9.08 10.21
C LEU A 146 6.27 8.82 8.82
N ALA A 147 6.13 9.76 7.89
CA ALA A 147 6.69 9.65 6.55
C ALA A 147 8.22 9.50 6.56
N HIS A 148 8.90 10.34 7.35
CA HIS A 148 10.35 10.35 7.41
C HIS A 148 10.93 9.14 8.15
N GLU A 149 10.23 8.61 9.16
CA GLU A 149 10.65 7.37 9.81
C GLU A 149 10.56 6.16 8.87
N ILE A 150 9.50 6.06 8.05
CA ILE A 150 9.41 5.00 7.02
C ILE A 150 10.52 5.16 5.98
N ALA A 151 10.77 6.39 5.53
CA ALA A 151 11.84 6.64 4.55
C ALA A 151 13.22 6.23 5.07
N LYS A 152 13.52 6.49 6.36
CA LYS A 152 14.79 6.08 7.00
C LYS A 152 14.98 4.56 7.06
N GLN A 153 13.90 3.79 7.15
CA GLN A 153 13.96 2.33 7.17
C GLN A 153 14.35 1.75 5.80
N ASP A 154 14.19 2.54 4.73
CA ASP A 154 14.44 2.16 3.34
C ASP A 154 13.81 0.81 2.98
N PRO A 155 12.47 0.70 3.01
CA PRO A 155 11.80 -0.58 2.76
C PRO A 155 11.98 -1.07 1.32
N PHE A 156 12.46 -0.23 0.42
CA PHE A 156 12.63 -0.53 -1.01
C PHE A 156 14.02 -1.06 -1.35
N ARG A 157 14.98 -1.03 -0.40
CA ARG A 157 16.38 -1.43 -0.60
C ARG A 157 16.64 -2.83 -1.18
N ARG A 158 15.64 -3.73 -1.09
CA ARG A 158 15.73 -5.11 -1.60
C ARG A 158 15.48 -5.19 -3.12
N ALA A 159 14.98 -4.13 -3.75
CA ALA A 159 14.84 -4.04 -5.19
C ALA A 159 16.21 -4.10 -5.87
N THR A 160 16.29 -4.75 -7.02
CA THR A 160 17.57 -4.99 -7.72
C THR A 160 17.58 -4.52 -9.17
N ARG A 161 16.40 -4.32 -9.75
CA ARG A 161 16.19 -3.97 -11.17
C ARG A 161 15.54 -2.61 -11.34
N CYS A 162 14.67 -2.23 -10.41
CA CYS A 162 14.04 -0.91 -10.37
C CYS A 162 14.74 -0.03 -9.33
N HIS A 163 15.08 1.19 -9.72
CA HIS A 163 15.54 2.22 -8.79
C HIS A 163 14.33 2.88 -8.12
N PHE A 164 14.25 2.79 -6.80
CA PHE A 164 13.21 3.47 -6.02
C PHE A 164 13.75 4.77 -5.44
N SER A 165 12.97 5.84 -5.59
CA SER A 165 13.23 7.14 -4.97
C SER A 165 11.97 7.62 -4.25
N ILE A 166 12.11 8.26 -3.09
CA ILE A 166 10.98 8.78 -2.33
C ILE A 166 10.75 10.25 -2.70
N VAL A 167 9.49 10.60 -2.97
CA VAL A 167 9.03 11.97 -3.19
C VAL A 167 8.00 12.30 -2.12
N PHE A 168 8.34 13.25 -1.25
CA PHE A 168 7.43 13.75 -0.22
C PHE A 168 6.45 14.77 -0.81
N GLY A 169 5.18 14.69 -0.42
CA GLY A 169 4.16 15.65 -0.84
C GLY A 169 4.50 17.08 -0.44
N SER A 170 5.14 17.28 0.71
CA SER A 170 5.58 18.59 1.20
C SER A 170 6.52 19.30 0.21
N THR A 171 7.39 18.58 -0.50
CA THR A 171 8.30 19.20 -1.48
C THR A 171 7.61 19.56 -2.79
N LEU A 172 6.43 18.99 -3.06
CA LEU A 172 5.62 19.30 -4.23
C LEU A 172 4.68 20.50 -3.99
N GLN A 173 4.48 20.92 -2.74
CA GLN A 173 3.67 22.10 -2.43
C GLN A 173 4.33 23.41 -2.93
N ASP A 174 5.66 23.39 -3.08
CA ASP A 174 6.45 24.50 -3.65
C ASP A 174 6.41 24.52 -5.20
N ASP A 175 5.83 23.50 -5.84
CA ASP A 175 5.68 23.48 -7.29
C ASP A 175 4.71 24.59 -7.74
N PRO A 176 5.08 25.45 -8.71
CA PRO A 176 4.24 26.57 -9.13
C PRO A 176 2.87 26.13 -9.68
N ASN A 177 2.73 24.87 -10.08
CA ASN A 177 1.47 24.34 -10.59
C ASN A 177 0.57 23.74 -9.48
N TYR A 178 1.07 23.55 -8.26
CA TYR A 178 0.30 22.92 -7.18
C TYR A 178 -0.94 23.73 -6.80
N MET A 179 -0.76 24.99 -6.40
CA MET A 179 -1.87 25.85 -5.98
C MET A 179 -2.88 26.11 -7.09
N PRO A 180 -2.48 26.49 -8.33
CA PRO A 180 -3.42 26.64 -9.44
C PRO A 180 -4.20 25.36 -9.76
N THR A 181 -3.55 24.20 -9.70
CA THR A 181 -4.22 22.91 -9.96
C THR A 181 -5.22 22.58 -8.87
N ARG A 182 -4.86 22.82 -7.62
CA ARG A 182 -5.72 22.64 -6.46
C ARG A 182 -6.97 23.52 -6.54
N GLU A 183 -6.81 24.80 -6.86
CA GLU A 183 -7.92 25.75 -7.05
C GLU A 183 -8.85 25.28 -8.17
N ARG A 184 -8.28 24.88 -9.32
CA ARG A 184 -9.07 24.33 -10.44
C ARG A 184 -9.87 23.08 -10.07
N LEU A 185 -9.32 22.20 -9.23
CA LEU A 185 -10.03 21.01 -8.75
C LEU A 185 -11.20 21.38 -7.82
N TRP A 186 -11.04 22.42 -6.99
CA TRP A 186 -12.12 22.96 -6.18
C TRP A 186 -13.21 23.61 -7.04
N ASP A 187 -12.83 24.46 -8.00
CA ASP A 187 -13.77 25.07 -8.94
C ASP A 187 -14.56 24.00 -9.72
N LEU A 188 -13.88 22.93 -10.15
CA LEU A 188 -14.53 21.81 -10.82
C LEU A 188 -15.52 21.09 -9.91
N LYS A 189 -15.16 20.86 -8.63
CA LYS A 189 -16.08 20.27 -7.65
C LYS A 189 -17.31 21.13 -7.42
N ASP A 190 -17.17 22.44 -7.45
CA ASP A 190 -18.29 23.36 -7.18
C ASP A 190 -19.16 23.57 -8.42
N ALA A 191 -18.58 23.54 -9.63
CA ALA A 191 -19.28 23.76 -10.89
C ALA A 191 -19.87 22.49 -11.53
N ASN A 192 -19.31 21.30 -11.27
CA ASN A 192 -19.69 20.06 -11.94
C ASN A 192 -20.25 19.02 -10.96
N ALA A 193 -21.54 18.73 -11.09
CA ALA A 193 -22.25 17.81 -10.19
C ALA A 193 -21.73 16.37 -10.23
N ASP A 194 -21.30 15.87 -11.39
CA ASP A 194 -20.78 14.51 -11.52
C ASP A 194 -19.42 14.37 -10.83
N PHE A 195 -18.53 15.35 -10.98
CA PHE A 195 -17.26 15.39 -10.27
C PHE A 195 -17.48 15.57 -8.76
N ALA A 196 -18.40 16.45 -8.36
CA ALA A 196 -18.78 16.62 -6.96
C ALA A 196 -19.26 15.31 -6.33
N GLN A 197 -20.11 14.56 -7.05
CA GLN A 197 -20.61 13.26 -6.60
C GLN A 197 -19.48 12.22 -6.48
N ALA A 198 -18.53 12.21 -7.41
CA ALA A 198 -17.37 11.33 -7.35
C ALA A 198 -16.48 11.64 -6.13
N VAL A 199 -16.21 12.92 -5.87
CA VAL A 199 -15.45 13.37 -4.68
C VAL A 199 -16.18 13.00 -3.40
N GLN A 200 -17.49 13.24 -3.32
CA GLN A 200 -18.29 12.83 -2.16
C GLN A 200 -18.34 11.30 -1.98
N GLY A 201 -18.41 10.54 -3.07
CA GLY A 201 -18.38 9.09 -3.05
C GLY A 201 -17.08 8.55 -2.46
N PHE A 202 -15.95 9.11 -2.89
CA PHE A 202 -14.65 8.82 -2.30
C PHE A 202 -14.63 9.20 -0.81
N ALA A 203 -15.04 10.42 -0.49
CA ALA A 203 -14.95 10.94 0.88
C ALA A 203 -15.79 10.09 1.86
N LYS A 204 -17.01 9.71 1.47
CA LYS A 204 -17.85 8.80 2.26
C LYS A 204 -17.21 7.43 2.43
N ALA A 205 -16.74 6.81 1.35
CA ALA A 205 -16.09 5.49 1.42
C ALA A 205 -14.78 5.51 2.24
N TYR A 206 -14.07 6.63 2.26
CA TYR A 206 -12.87 6.81 3.06
C TYR A 206 -13.20 6.96 4.54
N VAL A 207 -14.23 7.74 4.87
CA VAL A 207 -14.65 7.96 6.26
C VAL A 207 -15.37 6.74 6.83
N GLN A 208 -16.24 6.05 6.08
CA GLN A 208 -16.95 4.84 6.52
C GLN A 208 -16.04 3.67 6.89
N ARG A 209 -14.82 3.63 6.37
CA ARG A 209 -13.81 2.64 6.77
C ARG A 209 -13.23 2.91 8.16
N ARG A 210 -13.59 4.04 8.76
CA ARG A 210 -13.19 4.50 10.09
C ARG A 210 -14.47 4.59 10.91
N ASP A 211 -14.44 4.08 12.13
CA ASP A 211 -15.60 4.11 13.03
C ASP A 211 -15.79 5.53 13.60
N VAL A 212 -16.09 6.49 12.71
CA VAL A 212 -16.12 7.93 13.00
C VAL A 212 -17.35 8.59 12.39
N ASP A 213 -17.71 9.78 12.90
CA ASP A 213 -18.85 10.55 12.40
C ASP A 213 -18.63 11.04 10.95
N VAL A 214 -19.33 10.41 10.02
CA VAL A 214 -19.24 10.69 8.58
C VAL A 214 -19.49 12.16 8.26
N THR A 215 -20.47 12.80 8.91
CA THR A 215 -20.84 14.18 8.60
C THR A 215 -19.77 15.15 9.08
N ARG A 216 -19.23 14.90 10.28
CA ARG A 216 -18.16 15.72 10.85
C ARG A 216 -16.87 15.66 10.04
N TYR A 217 -16.55 14.50 9.47
CA TYR A 217 -15.23 14.25 8.87
C TYR A 217 -15.19 14.31 7.33
N LEU A 218 -16.33 14.47 6.67
CA LEU A 218 -16.41 14.63 5.22
C LEU A 218 -15.53 15.78 4.67
N PRO A 219 -15.43 16.96 5.30
CA PRO A 219 -14.55 18.03 4.83
C PRO A 219 -13.07 17.64 4.82
N TYR A 220 -12.60 16.90 5.83
CA TYR A 220 -11.21 16.45 5.91
C TYR A 220 -10.88 15.47 4.78
N SER A 221 -11.76 14.50 4.53
CA SER A 221 -11.56 13.56 3.43
C SER A 221 -11.66 14.21 2.05
N THR A 222 -12.44 15.29 1.93
CA THR A 222 -12.52 16.07 0.69
C THR A 222 -11.22 16.84 0.44
N ASN A 223 -10.70 17.54 1.45
CA ASN A 223 -9.41 18.22 1.36
C ASN A 223 -8.28 17.24 1.04
N TYR A 224 -8.22 16.11 1.75
CA TYR A 224 -7.24 15.05 1.50
C TYR A 224 -7.21 14.63 0.02
N LEU A 225 -8.38 14.31 -0.55
CA LEU A 225 -8.45 13.87 -1.94
C LEU A 225 -8.05 14.95 -2.93
N LEU A 226 -8.54 16.18 -2.75
CA LEU A 226 -8.25 17.27 -3.70
C LEU A 226 -6.78 17.69 -3.64
N ASP A 227 -6.17 17.69 -2.46
CA ASP A 227 -4.75 17.95 -2.29
C ASP A 227 -3.92 16.81 -2.90
N GLU A 228 -4.31 15.54 -2.69
CA GLU A 228 -3.66 14.38 -3.31
C GLU A 228 -3.70 14.44 -4.85
N LEU A 229 -4.86 14.76 -5.43
CA LEU A 229 -5.00 14.94 -6.87
C LEU A 229 -4.11 16.10 -7.38
N ALA A 230 -4.02 17.21 -6.66
CA ALA A 230 -3.17 18.33 -7.06
C ALA A 230 -1.68 17.95 -7.02
N LEU A 231 -1.21 17.30 -5.96
CA LEU A 231 0.18 16.85 -5.82
C LEU A 231 0.56 15.84 -6.91
N LEU A 232 -0.34 14.89 -7.21
CA LEU A 232 -0.11 13.89 -8.23
C LEU A 232 -0.17 14.45 -9.66
N ALA A 233 -0.91 15.53 -9.88
CA ALA A 233 -0.83 16.27 -11.12
C ALA A 233 0.58 16.85 -11.33
N CYS A 234 1.16 17.49 -10.30
CA CYS A 234 2.53 18.02 -10.36
C CYS A 234 3.57 16.93 -10.64
N MET A 235 3.42 15.73 -10.05
CA MET A 235 4.29 14.60 -10.38
C MET A 235 4.11 14.14 -11.82
N SER A 236 2.85 14.02 -12.27
CA SER A 236 2.57 13.50 -13.61
C SER A 236 3.03 14.43 -14.73
N GLU A 237 3.08 15.74 -14.49
CA GLU A 237 3.61 16.73 -15.44
C GLU A 237 5.09 16.52 -15.75
N LYS A 238 5.85 15.93 -14.82
CA LYS A 238 7.28 15.60 -15.00
C LYS A 238 7.51 14.37 -15.90
N GLY A 239 6.43 13.86 -16.50
CA GLY A 239 6.45 12.83 -17.55
C GLY A 239 6.15 11.40 -17.07
N ASN A 240 5.99 11.20 -15.76
CA ASN A 240 5.66 9.90 -15.19
C ASN A 240 4.13 9.72 -15.12
N LYS A 241 3.58 8.82 -15.94
CA LYS A 241 2.11 8.69 -16.09
C LYS A 241 1.54 7.45 -15.43
N VAL A 242 2.34 6.47 -15.01
CA VAL A 242 1.83 5.19 -14.48
C VAL A 242 1.72 5.28 -12.98
N MET A 243 0.50 5.36 -12.46
CA MET A 243 0.21 5.39 -11.03
C MET A 243 -0.18 4.01 -10.54
N ILE A 244 0.46 3.52 -9.48
CA ILE A 244 0.27 2.19 -8.92
C ILE A 244 -0.28 2.32 -7.51
N TYR A 245 -1.36 1.61 -7.22
CA TYR A 245 -1.92 1.52 -5.87
C TYR A 245 -2.51 0.13 -5.57
N PRO A 246 -2.27 -0.46 -4.39
CA PRO A 246 -2.91 -1.68 -3.95
C PRO A 246 -4.33 -1.42 -3.40
N GLY A 247 -5.34 -1.71 -4.22
CA GLY A 247 -6.76 -1.52 -3.92
C GLY A 247 -7.43 -0.44 -4.77
N GLY A 248 -8.75 -0.35 -4.73
CA GLY A 248 -9.49 0.55 -5.60
C GLY A 248 -9.48 2.01 -5.10
N LEU A 249 -8.98 2.92 -5.93
CA LEU A 249 -9.21 4.37 -5.82
C LEU A 249 -10.09 4.82 -6.99
N GLU A 250 -11.41 4.64 -6.85
CA GLU A 250 -12.33 4.71 -7.99
C GLU A 250 -12.26 6.06 -8.74
N ILE A 251 -12.16 7.20 -8.04
CA ILE A 251 -12.10 8.51 -8.69
C ILE A 251 -10.90 8.66 -9.63
N PHE A 252 -9.74 8.09 -9.29
CA PHE A 252 -8.56 8.09 -10.16
C PHE A 252 -8.84 7.32 -11.45
N HIS A 253 -9.47 6.15 -11.33
CA HIS A 253 -9.91 5.38 -12.50
C HIS A 253 -10.94 6.14 -13.34
N GLN A 254 -11.91 6.81 -12.71
CA GLN A 254 -12.91 7.61 -13.42
C GLN A 254 -12.28 8.75 -14.22
N ILE A 255 -11.30 9.46 -13.65
CA ILE A 255 -10.58 10.54 -14.32
C ILE A 255 -9.81 9.99 -15.53
N SER A 256 -9.01 8.93 -15.36
CA SER A 256 -8.25 8.31 -16.45
C SER A 256 -9.12 7.64 -17.53
N ASP A 257 -10.30 7.15 -17.15
CA ASP A 257 -11.29 6.60 -18.08
C ASP A 257 -12.04 7.72 -18.86
N GLY A 258 -11.78 9.00 -18.55
CA GLY A 258 -12.33 10.14 -19.27
C GLY A 258 -13.73 10.57 -18.82
N LYS A 259 -14.20 10.11 -17.64
CA LYS A 259 -15.52 10.50 -17.11
C LYS A 259 -15.58 11.95 -16.65
N HIS A 260 -14.42 12.54 -16.36
CA HIS A 260 -14.28 13.92 -15.89
C HIS A 260 -13.40 14.70 -16.86
N PRO A 261 -13.90 15.10 -18.05
CA PRO A 261 -13.10 15.69 -19.12
C PRO A 261 -12.48 17.05 -18.74
N ASP A 262 -13.07 17.75 -17.78
CA ASP A 262 -12.60 19.06 -17.32
C ASP A 262 -11.49 18.98 -16.25
N ALA A 263 -11.24 17.76 -15.72
CA ALA A 263 -10.15 17.52 -14.78
C ALA A 263 -8.78 17.95 -15.37
N PRO A 264 -7.82 18.34 -14.53
CA PRO A 264 -6.48 18.71 -14.98
C PRO A 264 -5.87 17.68 -15.95
N PRO A 265 -5.32 18.11 -17.11
CA PRO A 265 -4.74 17.20 -18.10
C PRO A 265 -3.77 16.15 -17.54
N PRO A 266 -2.85 16.46 -16.61
CA PRO A 266 -1.92 15.48 -16.06
C PRO A 266 -2.63 14.29 -15.41
N LEU A 267 -3.76 14.54 -14.74
CA LEU A 267 -4.58 13.49 -14.13
C LEU A 267 -5.34 12.68 -15.16
N ARG A 268 -5.91 13.33 -16.18
CA ARG A 268 -6.64 12.64 -17.28
C ARG A 268 -5.74 11.75 -18.12
N GLU A 269 -4.48 12.15 -18.28
CA GLU A 269 -3.48 11.40 -19.04
C GLU A 269 -2.77 10.31 -18.23
N SER A 270 -3.02 10.25 -16.93
CA SER A 270 -2.47 9.21 -16.06
C SER A 270 -3.05 7.83 -16.39
N ILE A 271 -2.25 6.81 -16.09
CA ILE A 271 -2.58 5.39 -16.22
C ILE A 271 -2.60 4.82 -14.81
N ASN A 272 -3.78 4.58 -14.30
CA ASN A 272 -3.99 4.02 -12.97
C ASN A 272 -3.99 2.50 -13.03
N VAL A 273 -3.06 1.88 -12.31
CA VAL A 273 -2.87 0.44 -12.17
C VAL A 273 -3.22 0.04 -10.74
N GLU A 274 -4.37 -0.61 -10.59
CA GLU A 274 -4.80 -1.18 -9.33
C GLU A 274 -4.19 -2.57 -9.15
N LEU A 275 -3.53 -2.78 -8.01
CA LEU A 275 -3.04 -4.08 -7.59
C LEU A 275 -4.02 -4.77 -6.64
N LYS A 276 -4.05 -6.11 -6.71
CA LYS A 276 -4.66 -6.99 -5.72
C LYS A 276 -3.64 -7.99 -5.22
N PHE A 277 -3.86 -8.49 -4.00
CA PHE A 277 -3.02 -9.52 -3.41
C PHE A 277 -3.63 -10.89 -3.59
N HIS A 278 -2.77 -11.85 -3.92
CA HIS A 278 -3.06 -13.27 -3.89
C HIS A 278 -2.20 -13.90 -2.81
N ILE A 279 -2.80 -14.69 -1.93
CA ILE A 279 -2.03 -15.52 -1.01
C ILE A 279 -1.23 -16.50 -1.85
N ARG A 280 0.07 -16.54 -1.60
CA ARG A 280 0.96 -17.51 -2.23
C ARG A 280 0.91 -18.75 -1.33
N GLY A 281 0.02 -19.70 -1.65
CA GLY A 281 0.06 -21.01 -1.01
C GLY A 281 1.41 -21.69 -1.29
N GLY A 282 2.06 -22.20 -0.25
CA GLY A 282 3.12 -23.19 -0.36
C GLY A 282 4.55 -22.68 -0.15
N ALA A 283 5.24 -23.36 0.76
CA ALA A 283 6.69 -23.51 0.78
C ALA A 283 7.24 -23.74 -0.64
N GLN A 284 8.37 -23.09 -0.97
CA GLN A 284 9.20 -23.51 -2.10
C GLN A 284 10.56 -23.94 -1.56
N HIS A 285 10.78 -25.25 -1.61
CA HIS A 285 12.09 -25.87 -1.50
C HIS A 285 13.03 -25.37 -2.60
N LYS A 286 14.24 -24.99 -2.20
CA LYS A 286 15.47 -25.54 -2.75
C LYS A 286 16.44 -25.84 -1.62
#